data_AF-A0A246GNT4-F1
#
_entry.id   AF-A0A246GNT4-F1
#
_cell.length_a   1.000
_cell.length_b   1.000
_cell.length_c   1.000
_cell.angle_alpha   90.00
_cell.angle_beta   90.00
_cell.angle_gamma   90.00
#
_symmetry.space_group_name_H-M   'P 1'
#
loop_
_entity.id
_entity.type
_entity.pdbx_description
1 polymer ?
#
loop_
_entity_poly.entity_id
_entity_poly.type
_entity_poly.pdbx_seq_one_letter_code
_entity_poly.pdbx_strand_id
1 'polypeptide(L)'
;MLDGEFEKDKNGKWQKTSTVGDDIGVDFYHTDGKDKKGNTTQTTYVTDRKGNWNSINNGREALSGEKRGNDTDWKDIYNEWKSDTGPVRSLFEADHPANKAIQGNYLFSSAYNDFKDSGLSKDGGSVDFGLLDIIMTGNNMQVQMMGSYRTSFYKLGDKTLSLIQDSKSRTSFYLHLPLHNYERGQGYIGKNGMWYPPIQGENNTYQTYLFMAYPKK
;
A
#
# COMPACT_ATOMS: atom_id res chain seq x y z
N MET A 1 -5.34 24.44 4.64
CA MET A 1 -4.30 23.39 4.64
C MET A 1 -4.23 22.84 3.24
N LEU A 2 -3.03 22.84 2.66
CA LEU A 2 -2.76 22.02 1.48
C LEU A 2 -2.64 20.59 2.00
N ASP A 3 -3.23 19.63 1.29
CA ASP A 3 -3.05 18.21 1.63
C ASP A 3 -1.60 17.79 1.35
N GLY A 4 -1.20 16.56 1.67
CA GLY A 4 0.03 16.00 1.12
C GLY A 4 0.95 15.33 2.13
N GLU A 5 2.21 15.14 1.73
CA GLU A 5 3.25 14.56 2.56
C GLU A 5 4.12 15.65 3.17
N PHE A 6 4.46 15.52 4.45
CA PHE A 6 5.15 16.54 5.22
C PHE A 6 6.32 15.96 6.03
N GLU A 7 7.43 16.68 5.99
CA GLU A 7 8.63 16.44 6.81
C GLU A 7 8.98 17.69 7.62
N LYS A 8 9.71 17.52 8.72
CA LYS A 8 10.27 18.66 9.46
C LYS A 8 11.54 19.16 8.79
N ASP A 9 11.62 20.47 8.57
CA ASP A 9 12.88 21.11 8.20
C ASP A 9 13.88 21.13 9.37
N LYS A 10 15.10 21.64 9.10
CA LYS A 10 16.17 21.78 10.10
C LYS A 10 15.79 22.62 11.33
N ASN A 11 14.73 23.43 11.24
CA ASN A 11 14.23 24.26 12.34
C ASN A 11 13.01 23.61 13.04
N GLY A 12 12.65 22.38 12.67
CA GLY A 12 11.52 21.64 13.24
C GLY A 12 10.15 22.04 12.69
N LYS A 13 10.08 22.87 11.64
CA LYS A 13 8.82 23.30 11.02
C LYS A 13 8.42 22.32 9.92
N TRP A 14 7.13 21.98 9.88
CA TRP A 14 6.56 21.13 8.84
C TRP A 14 6.60 21.80 7.47
N GLN A 15 7.10 21.07 6.48
CA GLN A 15 7.17 21.47 5.07
C GLN A 15 6.55 20.38 4.22
N LYS A 16 5.71 20.76 3.26
CA LYS A 16 5.18 19.83 2.27
C LYS A 16 6.32 19.36 1.36
N THR A 17 6.51 18.06 1.24
CA THR A 17 7.57 17.42 0.45
C THR A 17 7.02 16.70 -0.78
N SER A 18 5.76 16.25 -0.76
CA SER A 18 5.12 15.62 -1.91
C SER A 18 3.60 15.87 -1.92
N THR A 19 2.96 15.54 -3.05
CA THR A 19 1.50 15.62 -3.25
C THR A 19 0.78 14.30 -2.95
N VAL A 20 1.45 13.33 -2.32
CA VAL A 20 0.83 12.07 -1.87
C VAL A 20 -0.17 12.38 -0.77
N GLY A 21 -1.42 11.97 -0.93
CA GLY A 21 -2.55 12.31 -0.05
C GLY A 21 -3.46 13.41 -0.61
N ASP A 22 -2.98 14.20 -1.59
CA ASP A 22 -3.76 15.32 -2.15
C ASP A 22 -5.07 14.85 -2.78
N ASP A 23 -5.03 13.76 -3.54
CA ASP A 23 -6.20 13.30 -4.31
C ASP A 23 -7.22 12.55 -3.44
N ILE A 24 -6.84 12.21 -2.21
CA ILE A 24 -7.68 11.48 -1.25
C ILE A 24 -8.06 12.34 -0.03
N GLY A 25 -7.55 13.57 0.05
CA GLY A 25 -7.91 14.55 1.08
C GLY A 25 -7.32 14.25 2.46
N VAL A 26 -6.10 13.73 2.51
CA VAL A 26 -5.40 13.41 3.76
C VAL A 26 -3.98 14.00 3.79
N ASP A 27 -3.50 14.26 5.00
CA ASP A 27 -2.11 14.64 5.24
C ASP A 27 -1.32 13.47 5.83
N PHE A 28 -0.07 13.34 5.43
CA PHE A 28 0.91 12.42 6.00
C PHE A 28 2.07 13.19 6.63
N TYR A 29 2.27 13.05 7.94
CA TYR A 29 3.34 13.71 8.69
C TYR A 29 4.35 12.67 9.19
N HIS A 30 5.56 12.71 8.66
CA HIS A 30 6.60 11.75 8.98
C HIS A 30 7.43 12.19 10.19
N THR A 31 7.62 11.27 11.14
CA THR A 31 8.44 11.50 12.32
C THR A 31 9.39 10.34 12.55
N ASP A 32 10.63 10.67 12.91
CA ASP A 32 11.60 9.71 13.40
C ASP A 32 11.62 9.74 14.93
N GLY A 33 11.81 8.58 15.54
CA GLY A 33 11.84 8.39 16.98
C GLY A 33 12.78 7.28 17.39
N LYS A 34 12.67 6.86 18.66
CA LYS A 34 13.36 5.69 19.18
C LYS A 34 12.39 4.81 19.94
N ASP A 35 12.52 3.49 19.79
CA ASP A 35 11.81 2.53 20.63
C ASP A 35 12.39 2.47 22.05
N LYS A 36 11.77 1.66 22.92
CA LYS A 36 12.23 1.45 24.31
C LYS A 36 13.63 0.84 24.41
N LYS A 37 14.17 0.27 23.32
CA LYS A 37 15.50 -0.33 23.22
C LYS A 37 16.52 0.62 22.58
N GLY A 38 16.10 1.83 22.19
CA GLY A 38 16.95 2.83 21.55
C GLY A 38 17.10 2.68 20.04
N ASN A 39 16.39 1.73 19.40
CA ASN A 39 16.40 1.57 17.96
C ASN A 39 15.60 2.69 17.29
N THR A 40 16.09 3.20 16.17
CA THR A 40 15.35 4.19 15.38
C THR A 40 14.01 3.61 14.91
N THR A 41 12.95 4.39 15.05
CA THR A 41 11.62 4.09 14.52
C THR A 41 11.15 5.22 13.61
N GLN A 42 10.32 4.89 12.62
CA GLN A 42 9.63 5.89 11.81
C GLN A 42 8.11 5.72 11.99
N THR A 43 7.42 6.81 12.29
CA THR A 43 5.97 6.86 12.41
C THR A 43 5.44 7.96 11.52
N THR A 44 4.48 7.62 10.68
CA THR A 44 3.70 8.58 9.90
C THR A 44 2.35 8.76 10.56
N TYR A 45 2.03 10.00 10.94
CA TYR A 45 0.68 10.37 11.34
C TYR A 45 -0.11 10.68 10.08
N VAL A 46 -1.24 10.02 9.93
CA VAL A 46 -2.19 10.33 8.86
C VAL A 46 -3.39 11.03 9.47
N THR A 47 -3.83 12.12 8.86
CA THR A 47 -5.01 12.87 9.34
C THR A 47 -5.91 13.30 8.20
N ASP A 48 -7.21 13.32 8.47
CA ASP A 48 -8.16 14.04 7.63
C ASP A 48 -8.22 15.53 8.02
N ARG A 49 -8.86 16.34 7.19
CA ARG A 49 -9.08 17.78 7.43
C ARG A 49 -10.03 18.09 8.60
N LYS A 50 -10.63 17.07 9.21
CA LYS A 50 -11.56 17.20 10.33
C LYS A 50 -10.89 16.89 11.68
N GLY A 51 -9.60 16.57 11.66
CA GLY A 51 -8.81 16.25 12.85
C GLY A 51 -8.91 14.78 13.30
N ASN A 52 -9.53 13.91 12.49
CA ASN A 52 -9.45 12.47 12.70
C ASN A 52 -8.09 11.99 12.22
N TRP A 53 -7.44 11.14 13.01
CA TRP A 53 -6.08 10.72 12.70
C TRP A 53 -5.81 9.26 13.05
N ASN A 54 -4.76 8.73 12.46
CA ASN A 54 -4.22 7.41 12.76
C ASN A 54 -2.68 7.40 12.60
N SER A 55 -2.05 6.27 12.87
CA SER A 55 -0.60 6.13 12.74
C SER A 55 -0.20 4.89 11.93
N ILE A 56 0.74 5.12 11.02
CA ILE A 56 1.35 4.13 10.13
C ILE A 56 2.80 3.96 10.58
N ASN A 57 3.20 2.74 10.92
CA ASN A 57 4.59 2.43 11.19
C ASN A 57 5.34 2.35 9.86
N ASN A 58 6.49 2.99 9.75
CA ASN A 58 7.31 3.07 8.53
C ASN A 58 6.53 3.57 7.29
N GLY A 59 5.56 4.47 7.49
CA GLY A 59 4.77 5.05 6.41
C GLY A 59 5.59 5.85 5.39
N ARG A 60 6.75 6.41 5.75
CA ARG A 60 7.67 7.08 4.81
C ARG A 60 8.10 6.16 3.69
N GLU A 61 8.45 4.93 4.04
CA GLU A 61 8.82 3.94 3.05
C GLU A 61 7.58 3.53 2.26
N ALA A 62 6.48 3.14 2.93
CA ALA A 62 5.27 2.67 2.26
C ALA A 62 4.69 3.66 1.23
N LEU A 63 4.83 4.97 1.47
CA LEU A 63 4.31 6.05 0.63
C LEU A 63 5.33 6.58 -0.39
N SER A 64 6.55 6.05 -0.41
CA SER A 64 7.55 6.45 -1.41
C SER A 64 7.32 5.77 -2.76
N GLY A 65 7.68 6.46 -3.84
CA GLY A 65 7.53 5.98 -5.21
C GLY A 65 7.09 7.09 -6.16
N GLU A 66 7.04 6.77 -7.43
CA GLU A 66 6.46 7.63 -8.46
C GLU A 66 4.93 7.55 -8.37
N LYS A 67 4.27 8.70 -8.18
CA LYS A 67 2.81 8.77 -8.27
C LYS A 67 2.40 8.63 -9.74
N ARG A 68 1.71 7.54 -10.07
CA ARG A 68 1.30 7.22 -11.45
C ARG A 68 -0.01 7.90 -11.83
N GLY A 69 -0.08 8.37 -13.06
CA GLY A 69 -1.28 8.95 -13.64
C GLY A 69 -2.29 7.89 -14.06
N ASN A 70 -3.55 8.30 -14.26
CA ASN A 70 -4.66 7.43 -14.67
C ASN A 70 -4.49 6.78 -16.05
N ASP A 71 -3.47 7.18 -16.80
CA ASP A 71 -3.04 6.61 -18.07
C ASP A 71 -2.16 5.36 -17.90
N THR A 72 -1.65 5.10 -16.69
CA THR A 72 -0.88 3.89 -16.37
C THR A 72 -1.83 2.74 -15.98
N ASP A 73 -1.72 1.61 -16.66
CA ASP A 73 -2.49 0.41 -16.33
C ASP A 73 -1.62 -0.83 -16.05
N TRP A 74 -2.26 -1.97 -15.79
CA TRP A 74 -1.58 -3.23 -15.53
C TRP A 74 -0.64 -3.65 -16.68
N LYS A 75 -0.96 -3.28 -17.93
CA LYS A 75 -0.18 -3.63 -19.11
C LYS A 75 1.09 -2.80 -19.16
N ASP A 76 1.04 -1.53 -18.77
CA ASP A 76 2.22 -0.68 -18.65
C ASP A 76 3.18 -1.24 -17.59
N ILE A 77 2.65 -1.56 -16.40
CA ILE A 77 3.43 -2.19 -15.32
C ILE A 77 4.04 -3.53 -15.77
N TYR A 78 3.28 -4.34 -16.51
CA TYR A 78 3.78 -5.58 -17.10
C TYR A 78 4.89 -5.34 -18.14
N ASN A 79 4.74 -4.33 -19.00
CA ASN A 79 5.74 -4.04 -20.02
C ASN A 79 7.05 -3.58 -19.38
N GLU A 80 6.99 -2.72 -18.36
CA GLU A 80 8.17 -2.30 -17.58
C GLU A 80 8.86 -3.49 -16.91
N TRP A 81 8.07 -4.40 -16.35
CA TRP A 81 8.55 -5.66 -15.79
C TRP A 81 9.27 -6.52 -16.83
N LYS A 82 8.67 -6.67 -18.01
CA LYS A 82 9.18 -7.51 -19.11
C LYS A 82 10.44 -6.93 -19.76
N SER A 83 10.61 -5.61 -19.76
CA SER A 83 11.73 -4.92 -20.42
C SER A 83 12.99 -4.79 -19.55
N ASP A 84 13.03 -5.39 -18.36
CA ASP A 84 14.16 -5.37 -17.42
C ASP A 84 14.49 -3.98 -16.84
N THR A 85 13.64 -2.98 -17.06
CA THR A 85 13.83 -1.59 -16.62
C THR A 85 13.06 -1.24 -15.35
N GLY A 86 12.19 -2.13 -14.88
CA GLY A 86 11.22 -1.83 -13.83
C GLY A 86 10.33 -3.04 -13.56
N PRO A 87 9.18 -2.90 -12.90
CA PRO A 87 8.43 -1.66 -12.79
C PRO A 87 8.99 -0.72 -11.75
N VAL A 88 8.86 0.57 -12.00
CA VAL A 88 9.26 1.60 -11.03
C VAL A 88 8.42 1.40 -9.76
N ARG A 89 9.03 1.68 -8.60
CA ARG A 89 8.28 1.79 -7.34
C ARG A 89 7.20 2.84 -7.53
N SER A 90 5.93 2.43 -7.46
CA SER A 90 4.82 3.27 -7.88
C SER A 90 3.79 3.44 -6.78
N LEU A 91 3.08 4.56 -6.85
CA LEU A 91 1.98 4.91 -5.97
C LEU A 91 0.75 5.30 -6.80
N PHE A 92 -0.39 4.71 -6.49
CA PHE A 92 -1.67 4.92 -7.19
C PHE A 92 -2.70 5.48 -6.21
N GLU A 93 -3.25 6.66 -6.48
CA GLU A 93 -4.16 7.33 -5.54
C GLU A 93 -5.61 7.39 -6.00
N ALA A 94 -6.51 7.52 -5.03
CA ALA A 94 -7.91 7.88 -5.25
C ALA A 94 -8.59 6.93 -6.26
N ASP A 95 -9.21 7.52 -7.29
CA ASP A 95 -10.03 6.86 -8.29
C ASP A 95 -9.21 6.27 -9.46
N HIS A 96 -7.90 6.08 -9.28
CA HIS A 96 -7.02 5.44 -10.25
C HIS A 96 -7.61 4.09 -10.72
N PRO A 97 -7.55 3.75 -12.02
CA PRO A 97 -8.10 2.49 -12.55
C PRO A 97 -7.62 1.25 -11.78
N ALA A 98 -6.36 1.21 -11.39
CA ALA A 98 -5.82 0.13 -10.55
C ALA A 98 -6.50 0.02 -9.17
N ASN A 99 -6.77 1.15 -8.52
CA ASN A 99 -7.47 1.19 -7.23
C ASN A 99 -8.93 0.72 -7.39
N LYS A 100 -9.60 1.14 -8.46
CA LYS A 100 -10.97 0.69 -8.78
C LYS A 100 -11.02 -0.82 -9.03
N ALA A 101 -10.01 -1.36 -9.71
CA ALA A 101 -9.89 -2.79 -9.94
C ALA A 101 -9.76 -3.57 -8.63
N ILE A 102 -8.96 -3.08 -7.68
CA ILE A 102 -8.84 -3.68 -6.33
C ILE A 102 -10.17 -3.56 -5.56
N GLN A 103 -10.77 -2.37 -5.52
CA GLN A 103 -12.03 -2.12 -4.81
C GLN A 103 -13.20 -2.98 -5.33
N GLY A 104 -13.20 -3.29 -6.63
CA GLY A 104 -14.19 -4.16 -7.26
C GLY A 104 -13.99 -5.65 -6.98
N ASN A 105 -12.89 -6.04 -6.32
CA ASN A 105 -12.56 -7.44 -6.09
C ASN A 105 -13.12 -7.96 -4.76
N TYR A 106 -13.54 -9.23 -4.76
CA TYR A 106 -14.15 -9.86 -3.57
C TYR A 106 -13.13 -10.13 -2.45
N LEU A 107 -11.85 -10.39 -2.76
CA LEU A 107 -10.82 -10.62 -1.74
C LEU A 107 -10.59 -9.34 -0.94
N PHE A 108 -10.50 -8.19 -1.62
CA PHE A 108 -10.45 -6.89 -0.96
C PHE A 108 -11.71 -6.65 -0.14
N SER A 109 -12.88 -6.92 -0.72
CA SER A 109 -14.17 -6.74 -0.04
C SER A 109 -14.27 -7.58 1.24
N SER A 110 -13.77 -8.82 1.21
CA SER A 110 -13.71 -9.70 2.38
C SER A 110 -12.81 -9.10 3.46
N ALA A 111 -11.56 -8.78 3.14
CA ALA A 111 -10.60 -8.21 4.10
C ALA A 111 -11.10 -6.88 4.69
N TYR A 112 -11.75 -6.05 3.88
CA TYR A 112 -12.31 -4.78 4.35
C TYR A 112 -13.52 -4.98 5.28
N ASN A 113 -14.38 -5.96 5.00
CA ASN A 113 -15.51 -6.30 5.87
C ASN A 113 -15.02 -6.87 7.20
N ASP A 114 -14.03 -7.77 7.18
CA ASP A 114 -13.41 -8.31 8.41
C ASP A 114 -12.84 -7.16 9.28
N PHE A 115 -12.16 -6.20 8.65
CA PHE A 115 -11.70 -5.00 9.35
C PHE A 115 -12.85 -4.18 9.94
N LYS A 116 -13.92 -3.94 9.18
CA LYS A 116 -15.09 -3.19 9.67
C LYS A 116 -15.73 -3.88 10.88
N ASP A 117 -15.92 -5.19 10.79
CA ASP A 117 -16.56 -6.01 11.80
C ASP A 117 -15.69 -6.17 13.06
N SER A 118 -14.37 -6.07 12.92
CA SER A 118 -13.44 -6.07 14.07
C SER A 118 -13.66 -4.90 15.04
N GLY A 119 -14.23 -3.78 14.57
CA GLY A 119 -14.38 -2.55 15.37
C GLY A 119 -13.08 -1.77 15.60
N LEU A 120 -11.91 -2.30 15.21
CA LEU A 120 -10.60 -1.69 15.46
C LEU A 120 -10.43 -0.34 14.74
N SER A 121 -9.54 0.52 15.24
CA SER A 121 -9.19 1.79 14.60
C SER A 121 -8.20 1.62 13.45
N LYS A 122 -7.41 0.54 13.47
CA LYS A 122 -6.53 0.11 12.38
C LYS A 122 -6.34 -1.39 12.43
N ASP A 123 -6.21 -2.02 11.28
CA ASP A 123 -5.83 -3.43 11.14
C ASP A 123 -5.25 -3.68 9.74
N GLY A 124 -4.67 -4.85 9.53
CA GLY A 124 -4.17 -5.26 8.22
C GLY A 124 -3.81 -6.74 8.20
N GLY A 125 -3.76 -7.29 6.99
CA GLY A 125 -3.50 -8.70 6.78
C GLY A 125 -2.98 -8.98 5.39
N SER A 126 -2.41 -10.18 5.23
CA SER A 126 -2.15 -10.73 3.91
C SER A 126 -3.46 -11.20 3.31
N VAL A 127 -3.66 -10.88 2.04
CA VAL A 127 -4.70 -11.45 1.20
C VAL A 127 -4.02 -12.45 0.30
N ASP A 128 -4.44 -13.70 0.43
CA ASP A 128 -3.91 -14.79 -0.37
C ASP A 128 -4.67 -14.90 -1.69
N PHE A 129 -3.94 -15.15 -2.77
CA PHE A 129 -4.47 -15.37 -4.10
C PHE A 129 -4.07 -16.74 -4.63
N GLY A 130 -5.06 -17.57 -4.92
CA GLY A 130 -4.91 -18.93 -5.42
C GLY A 130 -5.48 -19.14 -6.82
N LEU A 131 -5.40 -20.39 -7.29
CA LEU A 131 -5.83 -20.78 -8.65
C LEU A 131 -7.33 -20.52 -8.90
N LEU A 132 -8.18 -20.72 -7.89
CA LEU A 132 -9.61 -20.43 -8.01
C LEU A 132 -9.86 -18.93 -8.21
N ASP A 133 -9.01 -18.09 -7.64
CA ASP A 133 -9.16 -16.64 -7.70
C ASP A 133 -8.88 -16.11 -9.12
N ILE A 134 -8.04 -16.81 -9.91
CA ILE A 134 -7.86 -16.51 -11.36
C ILE A 134 -9.21 -16.58 -12.08
N ILE A 135 -10.01 -17.62 -11.82
CA ILE A 135 -11.33 -17.79 -12.42
C ILE A 135 -12.29 -16.74 -11.90
N MET A 136 -12.32 -16.52 -10.58
CA MET A 136 -13.25 -15.61 -9.91
C MET A 136 -12.97 -14.13 -10.22
N THR A 137 -11.73 -13.77 -10.52
CA THR A 137 -11.35 -12.41 -10.91
C THR A 137 -11.65 -12.09 -12.37
N GLY A 138 -11.93 -13.09 -13.21
CA GLY A 138 -12.40 -12.91 -14.59
C GLY A 138 -11.47 -12.04 -15.42
N ASN A 139 -11.94 -10.84 -15.80
CA ASN A 139 -11.19 -9.87 -16.62
C ASN A 139 -10.42 -8.82 -15.79
N ASN A 140 -10.34 -8.98 -14.46
CA ASN A 140 -9.63 -8.06 -13.59
C ASN A 140 -8.12 -8.35 -13.61
N MET A 141 -7.49 -7.95 -14.72
CA MET A 141 -6.07 -8.22 -14.97
C MET A 141 -5.14 -7.54 -13.97
N GLN A 142 -5.56 -6.42 -13.37
CA GLN A 142 -4.80 -5.76 -12.30
C GLN A 142 -4.69 -6.66 -11.07
N VAL A 143 -5.80 -7.23 -10.59
CA VAL A 143 -5.77 -8.07 -9.38
C VAL A 143 -5.07 -9.40 -9.66
N GLN A 144 -5.24 -9.99 -10.85
CA GLN A 144 -4.47 -11.16 -11.25
C GLN A 144 -2.96 -10.85 -11.31
N MET A 145 -2.59 -9.68 -11.82
CA MET A 145 -1.20 -9.20 -11.81
C MET A 145 -0.67 -9.06 -10.39
N MET A 146 -1.46 -8.48 -9.49
CA MET A 146 -1.12 -8.30 -8.08
C MET A 146 -1.10 -9.60 -7.29
N GLY A 147 -1.84 -10.65 -7.69
CA GLY A 147 -1.90 -11.92 -6.95
C GLY A 147 -2.16 -11.69 -5.46
N SER A 148 -1.36 -12.33 -4.58
CA SER A 148 -1.40 -12.05 -3.15
C SER A 148 -0.86 -10.65 -2.84
N TYR A 149 -1.52 -9.93 -1.94
CA TYR A 149 -1.12 -8.58 -1.55
C TYR A 149 -1.38 -8.35 -0.06
N ARG A 150 -0.80 -7.28 0.49
CA ARG A 150 -1.01 -6.88 1.87
C ARG A 150 -1.99 -5.72 1.95
N THR A 151 -2.94 -5.82 2.86
CA THR A 151 -3.90 -4.77 3.18
C THR A 151 -3.51 -4.08 4.49
N SER A 152 -3.75 -2.78 4.56
CA SER A 152 -3.69 -2.01 5.80
C SER A 152 -4.80 -0.96 5.78
N PHE A 153 -5.56 -0.91 6.86
CA PHE A 153 -6.75 -0.09 6.99
C PHE A 153 -6.61 0.84 8.19
N TYR A 154 -6.98 2.11 8.01
CA TYR A 154 -6.89 3.14 9.04
C TYR A 154 -8.19 3.96 9.08
N LYS A 155 -8.93 3.90 10.19
CA LYS A 155 -10.12 4.74 10.37
C LYS A 155 -9.70 6.20 10.50
N LEU A 156 -10.41 7.06 9.77
CA LEU A 156 -10.33 8.52 9.78
C LEU A 156 -11.77 9.05 9.87
N GLY A 157 -12.33 9.03 11.08
CA GLY A 157 -13.74 9.31 11.31
C GLY A 157 -14.63 8.24 10.67
N ASP A 158 -15.55 8.67 9.82
CA ASP A 158 -16.49 7.78 9.11
C ASP A 158 -15.91 7.13 7.85
N LYS A 159 -14.68 7.48 7.48
CA LYS A 159 -13.98 6.93 6.32
C LYS A 159 -12.84 6.03 6.74
N THR A 160 -12.45 5.12 5.86
CA THR A 160 -11.25 4.30 6.04
C THR A 160 -10.25 4.61 4.94
N LEU A 161 -9.02 4.94 5.32
CA LEU A 161 -7.89 4.90 4.40
C LEU A 161 -7.46 3.45 4.20
N SER A 162 -7.48 2.98 2.96
CA SER A 162 -6.93 1.70 2.54
C SER A 162 -5.57 1.92 1.90
N LEU A 163 -4.55 1.26 2.44
CA LEU A 163 -3.20 1.19 1.90
C LEU A 163 -2.93 -0.27 1.53
N ILE A 164 -2.84 -0.55 0.24
CA ILE A 164 -2.58 -1.88 -0.30
C ILE A 164 -1.16 -1.92 -0.85
N GLN A 165 -0.40 -2.95 -0.50
CA GLN A 165 0.97 -3.13 -0.98
C GLN A 165 1.09 -4.44 -1.72
N ASP A 166 1.61 -4.35 -2.94
CA ASP A 166 2.04 -5.48 -3.76
C ASP A 166 3.56 -5.44 -3.87
N SER A 167 4.21 -6.52 -3.43
CA SER A 167 5.64 -6.72 -3.58
C SER A 167 5.95 -8.12 -4.10
N LYS A 168 6.45 -8.20 -5.34
CA LYS A 168 6.78 -9.46 -6.02
C LYS A 168 8.17 -9.43 -6.58
N SER A 169 8.78 -10.59 -6.77
CA SER A 169 10.00 -10.74 -7.54
C SER A 169 9.71 -10.99 -9.02
N ARG A 170 10.75 -10.93 -9.86
CA ARG A 170 10.61 -11.25 -11.29
C ARG A 170 10.01 -12.63 -11.54
N THR A 171 10.25 -13.60 -10.67
CA THR A 171 9.81 -14.98 -10.88
C THR A 171 8.35 -15.24 -10.50
N SER A 172 7.69 -14.32 -9.78
CA SER A 172 6.32 -14.50 -9.26
C SER A 172 5.25 -13.63 -9.96
N PHE A 173 5.58 -13.06 -11.12
CA PHE A 173 4.61 -12.27 -11.90
C PHE A 173 3.53 -13.19 -12.49
N TYR A 174 2.26 -12.92 -12.16
CA TYR A 174 1.03 -13.56 -12.67
C TYR A 174 0.72 -15.03 -12.31
N LEU A 175 1.69 -15.89 -12.02
CA LEU A 175 1.42 -17.32 -11.81
C LEU A 175 2.03 -17.85 -10.52
N HIS A 176 1.18 -18.25 -9.58
CA HIS A 176 1.52 -19.27 -8.58
C HIS A 176 1.59 -20.64 -9.30
N LEU A 177 2.60 -20.83 -10.16
CA LEU A 177 3.07 -22.18 -10.49
C LEU A 177 3.52 -22.85 -9.19
N PRO A 178 3.56 -24.21 -9.10
CA PRO A 178 4.05 -24.94 -7.93
C PRO A 178 5.59 -24.83 -7.82
N LEU A 179 6.08 -23.60 -7.81
CA LEU A 179 7.43 -23.18 -7.51
C LEU A 179 7.30 -22.32 -6.25
N HIS A 180 8.25 -22.44 -5.33
CA HIS A 180 8.23 -21.69 -4.08
C HIS A 180 8.25 -20.18 -4.37
N ASN A 181 7.09 -19.55 -4.22
CA ASN A 181 6.93 -18.11 -4.31
C ASN A 181 7.28 -17.51 -2.95
N TYR A 182 8.16 -16.52 -2.94
CA TYR A 182 8.52 -15.81 -1.73
C TYR A 182 7.82 -14.44 -1.69
N GLU A 183 7.07 -14.13 -0.62
CA GLU A 183 6.73 -12.75 -0.28
C GLU A 183 8.05 -12.01 0.04
N ARG A 184 8.47 -11.05 -0.78
CA ARG A 184 9.71 -10.31 -0.54
C ARG A 184 9.59 -8.85 -0.93
N GLY A 185 9.34 -8.03 0.10
CA GLY A 185 9.65 -6.61 0.08
C GLY A 185 11.10 -6.34 0.49
N GLN A 186 11.48 -5.06 0.59
CA GLN A 186 12.66 -4.59 1.30
C GLN A 186 12.42 -4.79 2.79
N GLY A 187 12.35 -6.05 3.17
CA GLY A 187 11.82 -6.42 4.45
C GLY A 187 10.35 -6.16 4.66
N TYR A 188 9.83 -6.74 5.73
CA TYR A 188 8.45 -6.54 6.17
C TYR A 188 8.40 -6.37 7.67
N ILE A 189 7.38 -5.66 8.15
CA ILE A 189 7.11 -5.49 9.58
C ILE A 189 6.10 -6.56 9.99
N GLY A 190 6.50 -7.47 10.87
CA GLY A 190 5.61 -8.46 11.46
C GLY A 190 4.61 -7.83 12.43
N LYS A 191 3.58 -8.59 12.84
CA LYS A 191 2.55 -8.15 13.81
C LYS A 191 3.13 -7.64 15.15
N ASN A 192 4.40 -7.96 15.44
CA ASN A 192 5.11 -7.54 16.64
C ASN A 192 6.04 -6.32 16.44
N GLY A 193 5.98 -5.65 15.28
CA GLY A 193 6.86 -4.51 14.98
C GLY A 193 8.30 -4.89 14.63
N MET A 194 8.60 -6.18 14.45
CA MET A 194 9.94 -6.65 14.10
C MET A 194 10.17 -6.53 12.58
N TRP A 195 11.30 -5.92 12.21
CA TRP A 195 11.75 -5.80 10.82
C TRP A 195 12.48 -7.07 10.40
N TYR A 196 12.06 -7.64 9.27
CA TYR A 196 12.73 -8.77 8.61
C TYR A 196 13.47 -8.22 7.39
N PRO A 197 14.74 -8.55 7.10
CA PRO A 197 15.46 -8.05 5.92
C PRO A 197 14.96 -8.66 4.60
N PRO A 198 15.15 -7.98 3.45
CA PRO A 198 14.93 -8.58 2.14
C PRO A 198 15.88 -9.75 1.91
N ILE A 199 15.42 -10.79 1.20
CA ILE A 199 16.35 -11.75 0.61
C ILE A 199 16.84 -11.20 -0.73
N GLN A 200 18.15 -11.06 -0.87
CA GLN A 200 18.83 -10.53 -2.05
C GLN A 200 18.65 -11.44 -3.28
N GLY A 201 18.41 -10.84 -4.46
CA GLY A 201 18.66 -11.52 -5.74
C GLY A 201 17.67 -11.30 -6.88
N GLU A 202 16.52 -10.66 -6.68
CA GLU A 202 15.50 -10.54 -7.74
C GLU A 202 14.92 -9.11 -7.77
N ASN A 203 14.83 -8.49 -8.96
CA ASN A 203 14.22 -7.16 -9.09
C ASN A 203 12.71 -7.28 -8.79
N ASN A 204 12.17 -6.33 -8.03
CA ASN A 204 10.84 -6.46 -7.47
C ASN A 204 9.89 -5.38 -8.00
N THR A 205 8.60 -5.73 -8.11
CA THR A 205 7.55 -4.71 -8.16
C THR A 205 7.35 -4.18 -6.74
N TYR A 206 7.26 -2.86 -6.56
CA TYR A 206 6.83 -2.23 -5.30
C TYR A 206 5.71 -1.26 -5.62
N GLN A 207 4.48 -1.72 -5.49
CA GLN A 207 3.31 -0.94 -5.87
C GLN A 207 2.49 -0.65 -4.61
N THR A 208 2.25 0.62 -4.34
CA THR A 208 1.36 1.08 -3.27
C THR A 208 0.08 1.62 -3.88
N TYR A 209 -1.06 1.11 -3.44
CA TYR A 209 -2.38 1.58 -3.84
C TYR A 209 -3.06 2.22 -2.64
N LEU A 210 -3.50 3.47 -2.80
CA LEU A 210 -3.92 4.31 -1.70
C LEU A 210 -5.27 4.96 -2.03
N PHE A 211 -6.32 4.61 -1.29
CA PHE A 211 -7.65 5.13 -1.57
C PHE A 211 -8.53 5.17 -0.32
N MET A 212 -9.55 6.03 -0.33
CA MET A 212 -10.56 6.07 0.71
C MET A 212 -11.65 5.03 0.42
N ALA A 213 -11.74 4.00 1.25
CA ALA A 213 -12.87 3.09 1.23
C ALA A 213 -14.06 3.73 1.96
N TYR A 214 -15.18 3.82 1.27
CA TYR A 214 -16.44 4.26 1.85
C TYR A 214 -17.20 3.06 2.40
N PRO A 215 -17.87 3.17 3.56
CA PRO A 215 -18.93 2.23 3.86
C PRO A 215 -19.95 2.29 2.71
N LYS A 216 -20.12 1.19 1.96
CA LYS A 216 -21.30 1.07 1.10
C LYS A 216 -22.51 1.26 2.01
N LYS A 217 -23.32 2.28 1.69
CA LYS A 217 -24.63 2.51 2.32
C LYS A 217 -25.57 1.35 1.99
#